data_AF-A0A1S3LGM8-F1
#
_entry.id   AF-A0A1S3LGM8-F1
#
_cell.length_a   1.000
_cell.length_b   1.000
_cell.length_c   1.000
_cell.angle_alpha   90.00
_cell.angle_beta   90.00
_cell.angle_gamma   90.00
#
_symmetry.space_group_name_H-M   'P 1'
#
loop_
_entity.id
_entity.type
_entity.pdbx_description
1 polymer ?
#
loop_
_entity_poly.entity_id
_entity_poly.type
_entity_poly.pdbx_seq_one_letter_code
_entity_poly.pdbx_strand_id
1 'polypeptide(L)'
;NSDKGVEIAYLGTRTGLSRINLFVVPDQLTNQDFLTAEDKEGVFNADHFPLWYKRAAEQVPGTFVYSLPFNTGKDNNSVVLASTAIQLLDERKSPIAAAVGIQMKLEFFQRKFWTASRQCAALDGRCSISCDNENINCYLIDNNGFILVAEDYSLTGMFFGEAEGAVMNKLLLMGSFKRVTLYDYQAICRIFAESSDGSRALLDPYFAIFAAVKWLLTELVIFMLEFNLYSWWYSDLTAKAQRGDRTMLVPCDTEYPAFVSERTIKETTGNIDCEGCIKSFVIQQIPSSNLFMVVVDNKCDCSEAAPITMDPIEIMYILITETGGKGWTGGVKGEIGDSGVWICVGVWTGVQGERMWCKA
;
A
#
# COMPACT_ATOMS: atom_id res chain seq x y z
N ASN A 1 23.93 -24.68 13.20
CA ASN A 1 24.34 -23.38 12.61
C ASN A 1 23.17 -22.39 12.51
N SER A 2 22.22 -22.46 13.45
CA SER A 2 21.07 -21.57 13.60
C SER A 2 21.43 -20.15 14.07
N ASP A 3 22.71 -19.89 14.34
CA ASP A 3 23.25 -18.56 14.66
C ASP A 3 23.31 -17.61 13.45
N LYS A 4 23.03 -18.12 12.25
CA LYS A 4 22.88 -17.33 11.03
C LYS A 4 21.39 -17.16 10.80
N GLY A 5 20.78 -16.08 11.30
CA GLY A 5 19.36 -15.77 11.04
C GLY A 5 19.02 -15.46 9.57
N VAL A 6 19.90 -15.84 8.64
CA VAL A 6 19.76 -15.75 7.19
C VAL A 6 19.23 -17.10 6.68
N GLU A 7 18.12 -17.05 5.94
CA GLU A 7 17.40 -18.24 5.49
C GLU A 7 17.67 -18.55 4.02
N ILE A 8 17.71 -17.51 3.18
CA ILE A 8 17.83 -17.62 1.73
C ILE A 8 18.88 -16.64 1.22
N ALA A 9 19.68 -17.05 0.24
CA ALA A 9 20.43 -16.16 -0.63
C ALA A 9 19.92 -16.31 -2.06
N TYR A 10 19.76 -15.20 -2.76
CA TYR A 10 19.30 -15.16 -4.14
C TYR A 10 20.21 -14.27 -5.00
N LEU A 11 20.31 -14.65 -6.27
CA LEU A 11 21.06 -13.96 -7.31
C LEU A 11 20.16 -13.90 -8.54
N GLY A 12 20.06 -12.73 -9.15
CA GLY A 12 19.41 -12.54 -10.44
C GLY A 12 20.32 -11.79 -11.38
N THR A 13 20.35 -12.22 -12.63
CA THR A 13 21.10 -11.55 -13.70
C THR A 13 20.13 -10.90 -14.68
N ARG A 14 20.61 -9.89 -15.41
CA ARG A 14 19.81 -9.23 -16.45
C ARG A 14 19.39 -10.19 -17.58
N THR A 15 20.14 -11.26 -17.82
CA THR A 15 19.83 -12.29 -18.83
C THR A 15 18.73 -13.26 -18.37
N GLY A 16 18.22 -13.08 -17.16
CA GLY A 16 17.14 -13.89 -16.61
C GLY A 16 17.55 -15.19 -15.94
N LEU A 17 18.85 -15.41 -15.76
CA LEU A 17 19.33 -16.47 -14.88
C LEU A 17 19.14 -16.02 -13.44
N SER A 18 18.32 -16.77 -12.70
CA SER A 18 18.21 -16.68 -11.24
C SER A 18 18.77 -17.93 -10.57
N ARG A 19 19.36 -17.74 -9.39
CA ARG A 19 19.80 -18.82 -8.51
C ARG A 19 19.38 -18.50 -7.10
N ILE A 20 18.85 -19.51 -6.42
CA ILE A 20 18.42 -19.42 -5.03
C ILE A 20 19.14 -20.52 -4.26
N ASN A 21 19.76 -20.15 -3.15
CA ASN A 21 20.42 -21.06 -2.23
C ASN A 21 19.74 -20.97 -0.86
N LEU A 22 19.35 -22.13 -0.32
CA LEU A 22 18.68 -22.23 0.96
C LEU A 22 19.69 -22.62 2.04
N PHE A 23 19.74 -21.85 3.13
CA PHE A 23 20.59 -22.15 4.29
C PHE A 23 19.86 -22.96 5.37
N VAL A 24 18.54 -23.02 5.26
CA VAL A 24 17.62 -23.70 6.17
C VAL A 24 16.79 -24.68 5.36
N VAL A 25 16.36 -25.78 5.98
CA VAL A 25 15.48 -26.77 5.33
C VAL A 25 14.17 -26.08 4.90
N PRO A 26 13.59 -26.36 3.71
CA PRO A 26 12.39 -25.67 3.23
C PRO A 26 11.23 -25.60 4.24
N ASP A 27 11.02 -26.67 5.01
CA ASP A 27 9.95 -26.76 6.02
C ASP A 27 10.17 -25.82 7.24
N GLN A 28 11.38 -25.29 7.41
CA GLN A 28 11.77 -24.39 8.49
C GLN A 28 11.87 -22.92 8.06
N LEU A 29 11.49 -22.60 6.82
CA LEU A 29 11.46 -21.22 6.33
C LEU A 29 10.36 -20.42 7.03
N THR A 30 10.73 -19.24 7.53
CA THR A 30 9.79 -18.33 8.20
C THR A 30 8.75 -17.78 7.22
N ASN A 31 9.17 -17.48 5.99
CA ASN A 31 8.27 -17.06 4.92
C ASN A 31 8.50 -17.94 3.69
N GLN A 32 7.47 -18.71 3.30
CA GLN A 32 7.47 -19.54 2.10
C GLN A 32 7.00 -18.77 0.85
N ASP A 33 6.40 -17.60 1.06
CA ASP A 33 5.76 -16.79 0.02
C ASP A 33 6.77 -16.13 -0.91
N PHE A 34 7.99 -15.84 -0.43
CA PHE A 34 9.10 -15.36 -1.26
C PHE A 34 9.52 -16.36 -2.37
N LEU A 35 8.98 -17.59 -2.37
CA LEU A 35 9.19 -18.60 -3.41
C LEU A 35 7.88 -18.96 -4.16
N THR A 36 6.83 -18.15 -4.01
CA THR A 36 5.53 -18.38 -4.64
C THR A 36 5.59 -18.29 -6.15
N ALA A 37 4.57 -18.88 -6.76
CA ALA A 37 4.43 -19.02 -8.20
C ALA A 37 4.46 -17.68 -8.93
N GLU A 38 4.11 -16.53 -8.34
CA GLU A 38 4.17 -15.23 -9.04
C GLU A 38 5.62 -14.78 -9.35
N ASP A 39 6.56 -15.02 -8.43
CA ASP A 39 8.00 -14.81 -8.67
C ASP A 39 8.63 -15.93 -9.55
N LYS A 40 7.94 -17.06 -9.72
CA LYS A 40 8.33 -18.15 -10.66
C LYS A 40 7.68 -18.02 -12.04
N GLU A 41 6.49 -17.42 -12.13
CA GLU A 41 5.69 -17.16 -13.33
C GLU A 41 6.14 -15.86 -14.01
N GLY A 42 6.77 -14.97 -13.24
CA GLY A 42 7.80 -14.06 -13.74
C GLY A 42 9.04 -14.83 -14.20
N VAL A 43 8.89 -15.68 -15.21
CA VAL A 43 10.00 -16.02 -16.10
C VAL A 43 10.70 -14.70 -16.38
N PHE A 44 12.00 -14.60 -16.09
CA PHE A 44 12.78 -13.42 -16.40
C PHE A 44 12.80 -13.21 -17.93
N ASN A 45 11.69 -12.74 -18.46
CA ASN A 45 11.57 -12.16 -19.77
C ASN A 45 12.20 -10.78 -19.65
N ALA A 46 12.80 -10.29 -20.74
CA ALA A 46 13.57 -9.04 -20.76
C ALA A 46 12.80 -7.82 -20.16
N ASP A 47 11.48 -7.91 -20.04
CA ASP A 47 10.59 -6.83 -19.63
C ASP A 47 10.00 -6.97 -18.22
N HIS A 48 10.17 -8.09 -17.51
CA HIS A 48 9.61 -8.29 -16.17
C HIS A 48 10.66 -8.78 -15.16
N PHE A 49 11.39 -7.83 -14.57
CA PHE A 49 12.28 -8.10 -13.44
C PHE A 49 11.51 -8.08 -12.10
N PRO A 50 11.86 -8.96 -11.15
CA PRO A 50 11.26 -8.94 -9.82
C PRO A 50 11.61 -7.65 -9.08
N LEU A 51 10.76 -7.25 -8.14
CA LEU A 51 10.85 -5.95 -7.47
C LEU A 51 12.18 -5.76 -6.74
N TRP A 52 12.69 -6.80 -6.08
CA TRP A 52 13.99 -6.77 -5.39
C TRP A 52 15.15 -6.48 -6.34
N TYR A 53 15.08 -6.99 -7.59
CA TYR A 53 16.10 -6.74 -8.61
C TYR A 53 16.03 -5.28 -9.08
N LYS A 54 14.83 -4.78 -9.38
CA LYS A 54 14.61 -3.39 -9.83
C LYS A 54 15.11 -2.40 -8.78
N ARG A 55 14.70 -2.58 -7.52
CA ARG A 55 15.11 -1.73 -6.39
C ARG A 55 16.62 -1.75 -6.18
N ALA A 56 17.25 -2.91 -6.25
CA ALA A 56 18.70 -3.03 -6.13
C ALA A 56 19.44 -2.34 -7.29
N ALA A 57 18.90 -2.45 -8.51
CA ALA A 57 19.51 -1.88 -9.71
C ALA A 57 19.36 -0.36 -9.83
N GLU A 58 18.28 0.22 -9.28
CA GLU A 58 18.08 1.68 -9.24
C GLU A 58 18.93 2.37 -8.16
N GLN A 59 19.37 1.62 -7.17
CA GLN A 59 20.15 2.13 -6.06
C GLN A 59 21.64 2.28 -6.43
N VAL A 60 22.33 3.24 -5.78
CA VAL A 60 23.77 3.46 -5.96
C VAL A 60 24.55 2.16 -5.65
N PRO A 61 25.44 1.72 -6.55
CA PRO A 61 26.27 0.54 -6.35
C PRO A 61 27.08 0.60 -5.05
N GLY A 62 27.23 -0.54 -4.37
CA GLY A 62 27.90 -0.62 -3.08
C GLY A 62 27.04 -0.21 -1.87
N THR A 63 25.76 0.07 -2.10
CA THR A 63 24.77 0.25 -1.02
C THR A 63 23.77 -0.90 -0.98
N PHE A 64 23.22 -1.16 0.20
CA PHE A 64 22.22 -2.20 0.43
C PHE A 64 20.82 -1.58 0.51
N VAL A 65 19.87 -2.22 -0.18
CA VAL A 65 18.45 -1.91 -0.09
C VAL A 65 17.81 -2.93 0.82
N TYR A 66 17.26 -2.46 1.94
CA TYR A 66 16.46 -3.25 2.86
C TYR A 66 14.99 -3.01 2.57
N SER A 67 14.20 -4.08 2.47
CA SER A 67 12.76 -3.98 2.25
C SER A 67 11.99 -5.08 2.98
N LEU A 68 10.78 -4.75 3.41
CA LEU A 68 9.83 -5.70 3.98
C LEU A 68 8.86 -6.19 2.88
N PRO A 69 8.52 -7.50 2.85
CA PRO A 69 7.43 -7.98 2.01
C PRO A 69 6.08 -7.43 2.52
N PHE A 70 5.10 -7.35 1.62
CA PHE A 70 3.74 -6.95 1.96
C PHE A 70 3.14 -7.95 2.98
N ASN A 71 2.34 -7.46 3.96
CA ASN A 71 1.81 -8.18 5.14
C ASN A 71 2.76 -8.41 6.34
N THR A 72 3.92 -7.78 6.37
CA THR A 72 4.78 -7.84 7.56
C THR A 72 4.15 -7.06 8.72
N GLY A 73 3.70 -7.76 9.78
CA GLY A 73 3.14 -7.14 11.00
C GLY A 73 1.94 -7.88 11.63
N LYS A 74 1.25 -8.74 10.87
CA LYS A 74 0.12 -9.55 11.40
C LYS A 74 0.49 -10.98 11.79
N ASP A 75 1.55 -11.54 11.19
CA ASP A 75 1.98 -12.92 11.39
C ASP A 75 3.42 -13.00 11.92
N ASN A 76 3.71 -14.07 12.67
CA ASN A 76 5.06 -14.40 13.17
C ASN A 76 6.06 -14.79 12.05
N ASN A 77 5.66 -14.63 10.79
CA ASN A 77 6.38 -15.04 9.59
C ASN A 77 7.11 -13.88 8.89
N SER A 78 7.50 -12.87 9.66
CA SER A 78 8.09 -11.64 9.17
C SER A 78 9.57 -11.82 8.79
N VAL A 79 9.92 -11.36 7.58
CA VAL A 79 11.27 -11.46 7.03
C VAL A 79 11.71 -10.11 6.47
N VAL A 80 13.03 -9.90 6.45
CA VAL A 80 13.66 -8.72 5.85
C VAL A 80 14.47 -9.18 4.65
N LEU A 81 14.29 -8.49 3.52
CA LEU A 81 15.09 -8.68 2.32
C LEU A 81 16.18 -7.62 2.29
N ALA A 82 17.43 -8.03 2.10
CA ALA A 82 18.54 -7.12 1.86
C ALA A 82 19.15 -7.43 0.50
N SER A 83 19.09 -6.48 -0.44
CA SER A 83 19.57 -6.64 -1.82
C SER A 83 20.58 -5.57 -2.22
N THR A 84 21.50 -5.91 -3.11
CA THR A 84 22.47 -4.96 -3.68
C THR A 84 22.80 -5.32 -5.13
N ALA A 85 23.11 -4.32 -5.94
CA ALA A 85 23.52 -4.50 -7.32
C ALA A 85 25.03 -4.75 -7.44
N ILE A 86 25.39 -5.71 -8.27
CA ILE A 86 26.76 -5.98 -8.70
C ILE A 86 27.03 -5.15 -9.95
N GLN A 87 27.92 -4.18 -9.81
CA GLN A 87 28.42 -3.38 -10.90
C GLN A 87 29.75 -3.94 -11.42
N LEU A 88 29.87 -4.09 -12.73
CA LEU A 88 31.16 -4.37 -13.37
C LEU A 88 31.85 -3.03 -13.63
N LEU A 89 33.06 -2.88 -13.10
CA LEU A 89 33.91 -1.72 -13.38
C LEU A 89 34.71 -2.02 -14.66
N ASP A 90 34.31 -1.40 -15.75
CA ASP A 90 35.09 -1.34 -17.00
C ASP A 90 35.50 0.13 -17.24
N GLU A 91 36.68 0.37 -17.83
CA GLU A 91 37.33 1.69 -17.82
C GLU A 91 36.49 2.83 -18.42
N ARG A 92 35.49 2.51 -19.24
CA ARG A 92 34.59 3.50 -19.88
C ARG A 92 33.13 3.41 -19.46
N LYS A 93 32.70 2.29 -18.86
CA LYS A 93 31.30 2.02 -18.55
C LYS A 93 31.20 1.14 -17.32
N SER A 94 30.19 1.43 -16.50
CA SER A 94 29.95 0.68 -15.27
C SER A 94 28.54 0.09 -15.26
N PRO A 95 28.24 -0.90 -16.11
CA PRO A 95 26.91 -1.50 -16.18
C PRO A 95 26.63 -2.38 -14.95
N ILE A 96 25.35 -2.49 -14.61
CA ILE A 96 24.86 -3.44 -13.61
C ILE A 96 24.77 -4.81 -14.27
N ALA A 97 25.50 -5.79 -13.71
CA ALA A 97 25.58 -7.15 -14.25
C ALA A 97 24.56 -8.08 -13.61
N ALA A 98 24.36 -7.94 -12.30
CA ALA A 98 23.48 -8.79 -11.51
C ALA A 98 23.00 -8.04 -10.27
N ALA A 99 21.97 -8.56 -9.61
CA ALA A 99 21.60 -8.20 -8.25
C ALA A 99 21.67 -9.44 -7.36
N VAL A 100 22.19 -9.27 -6.15
CA VAL A 100 22.26 -10.31 -5.12
C VAL A 100 21.52 -9.85 -3.90
N GLY A 101 20.94 -10.78 -3.17
CA GLY A 101 20.33 -10.47 -1.89
C GLY A 101 20.20 -11.66 -1.00
N ILE A 102 19.79 -11.37 0.23
CA ILE A 102 19.52 -12.34 1.27
C ILE A 102 18.16 -12.07 1.91
N GLN A 103 17.53 -13.14 2.36
CA GLN A 103 16.38 -13.10 3.25
C GLN A 103 16.84 -13.48 4.64
N MET A 104 16.46 -12.69 5.63
CA MET A 104 16.73 -12.98 7.04
C MET A 104 15.47 -12.79 7.87
N LYS A 105 15.42 -13.46 9.03
CA LYS A 105 14.33 -13.28 9.99
C LYS A 105 14.30 -11.83 10.50
N LEU A 106 13.11 -11.25 10.61
CA LEU A 106 12.95 -9.89 11.13
C LEU A 106 13.51 -9.78 12.57
N GLU A 107 13.22 -10.75 13.43
CA GLU A 107 13.71 -10.78 14.82
C GLU A 107 15.25 -10.77 14.89
N PHE A 108 15.91 -11.51 13.98
CA PHE A 108 17.37 -11.52 13.91
C PHE A 108 17.93 -10.16 13.54
N PHE A 109 17.31 -9.50 12.56
CA PHE A 109 17.68 -8.15 12.13
C PHE A 109 17.48 -7.12 13.25
N GLN A 110 16.31 -7.13 13.90
CA GLN A 110 15.99 -6.26 15.03
C GLN A 110 16.97 -6.42 16.19
N ARG A 111 17.29 -7.66 16.58
CA ARG A 111 18.28 -7.93 17.64
C ARG A 111 19.65 -7.35 17.30
N LYS A 112 20.07 -7.45 16.03
CA LYS A 112 21.34 -6.87 15.57
C LYS A 112 21.30 -5.34 15.61
N PHE A 113 20.19 -4.73 15.20
CA PHE A 113 19.99 -3.29 15.29
C PHE A 113 20.09 -2.79 16.74
N TRP A 114 19.35 -3.41 17.67
CA TRP A 114 19.40 -3.03 19.10
C TRP A 114 20.76 -3.27 19.74
N THR A 115 21.47 -4.32 19.32
CA THR A 115 22.85 -4.54 19.80
C THR A 115 23.79 -3.44 19.29
N ALA A 116 23.60 -2.99 18.04
CA ALA A 116 24.40 -1.92 17.45
C ALA A 116 24.06 -0.55 18.02
N SER A 117 22.79 -0.24 18.31
CA SER A 117 22.39 1.04 18.90
C SER A 117 22.95 1.25 20.31
N ARG A 118 23.25 0.16 21.04
CA ARG A 118 23.93 0.20 22.34
C ARG A 118 25.44 0.41 22.23
N GLN A 119 26.05 0.19 21.06
CA GLN A 119 27.49 0.33 20.88
C GLN A 119 27.86 1.80 20.68
N CYS A 120 28.25 2.47 21.77
CA CYS A 120 28.75 3.83 21.75
C CYS A 120 30.20 3.88 21.25
N ALA A 121 30.46 4.66 20.20
CA ALA A 121 31.82 4.91 19.70
C ALA A 121 32.56 6.05 20.44
N ALA A 122 31.96 6.64 21.47
CA ALA A 122 32.54 7.77 22.19
C ALA A 122 33.76 7.36 23.04
N LEU A 123 34.84 8.14 22.95
CA LEU A 123 36.11 7.93 23.66
C LEU A 123 35.96 7.87 25.20
N ASP A 124 34.92 8.49 25.74
CA ASP A 124 34.61 8.53 27.19
C ASP A 124 33.62 7.45 27.66
N GLY A 125 33.15 6.57 26.76
CA GLY A 125 32.24 5.46 27.10
C GLY A 125 30.85 5.84 27.60
N ARG A 126 30.49 7.14 27.64
CA ARG A 126 29.15 7.63 27.99
C ARG A 126 28.40 8.10 26.75
N CYS A 127 27.34 7.39 26.39
CA CYS A 127 26.33 7.91 25.47
C CYS A 127 25.40 8.88 26.21
N SER A 128 25.20 10.07 25.64
CA SER A 128 24.21 11.04 26.13
C SER A 128 22.77 10.62 25.81
N ILE A 129 22.59 9.84 24.74
CA ILE A 129 21.28 9.38 24.24
C ILE A 129 21.39 7.87 24.02
N SER A 130 20.48 7.11 24.63
CA SER A 130 20.35 5.65 24.45
C SER A 130 18.89 5.31 24.19
N CYS A 131 18.66 4.38 23.25
CA CYS A 131 17.34 3.84 22.94
C CYS A 131 16.80 2.90 24.03
N ASP A 132 17.57 2.60 25.07
CA ASP A 132 17.07 1.87 26.25
C ASP A 132 16.34 2.79 27.25
N ASN A 133 16.30 4.11 27.00
CA ASN A 133 15.64 5.07 27.87
C ASN A 133 14.16 5.23 27.48
N GLU A 134 13.25 5.02 28.44
CA GLU A 134 11.79 5.11 28.26
C GLU A 134 11.29 6.48 27.77
N ASN A 135 12.13 7.52 27.89
CA ASN A 135 11.79 8.87 27.45
C ASN A 135 12.03 9.11 25.95
N ILE A 136 12.53 8.12 25.20
CA ILE A 136 12.96 8.32 23.81
C ILE A 136 12.52 7.11 22.98
N ASN A 137 11.81 7.37 21.88
CA ASN A 137 11.42 6.34 20.93
C ASN A 137 12.43 6.30 19.78
N CYS A 138 12.97 5.11 19.50
CA CYS A 138 13.88 4.88 18.38
C CYS A 138 13.22 4.05 17.29
N TYR A 139 13.30 4.55 16.06
CA TYR A 139 12.75 3.92 14.88
C TYR A 139 13.85 3.72 13.82
N LEU A 140 13.75 2.63 13.07
CA LEU A 140 14.51 2.41 11.86
C LEU A 140 13.55 2.43 10.68
N ILE A 141 13.70 3.40 9.79
CA ILE A 141 12.78 3.59 8.66
C ILE A 141 13.51 3.45 7.32
N ASP A 142 12.74 3.11 6.28
CA ASP A 142 13.20 3.11 4.89
C ASP A 142 13.22 4.53 4.29
N ASN A 143 13.86 4.71 3.14
CA ASN A 143 13.79 5.90 2.28
C ASN A 143 12.37 6.22 1.82
N ASN A 144 11.42 5.28 1.95
CA ASN A 144 10.00 5.49 1.68
C ASN A 144 9.17 5.80 2.94
N GLY A 145 9.80 5.85 4.12
CA GLY A 145 9.13 6.17 5.38
C GLY A 145 8.38 5.00 6.02
N PHE A 146 8.63 3.75 5.61
CA PHE A 146 8.11 2.57 6.30
C PHE A 146 9.01 2.18 7.47
N ILE A 147 8.41 1.77 8.59
CA ILE A 147 9.14 1.36 9.80
C ILE A 147 9.58 -0.11 9.66
N LEU A 148 10.89 -0.36 9.75
CA LEU A 148 11.47 -1.71 9.81
C LEU A 148 11.65 -2.21 11.24
N VAL A 149 12.05 -1.32 12.14
CA VAL A 149 12.30 -1.63 13.55
C VAL A 149 11.73 -0.51 14.41
N ALA A 150 10.98 -0.90 15.42
CA ALA A 150 10.47 -0.04 16.48
C ALA A 150 10.53 -0.82 17.80
N GLU A 151 10.39 -0.11 18.92
CA GLU A 151 10.25 -0.74 20.23
C GLU A 151 8.93 -1.53 20.33
N ASP A 152 7.84 -0.94 19.84
CA ASP A 152 6.58 -1.64 19.64
C ASP A 152 6.58 -2.39 18.29
N TYR A 153 6.47 -3.71 18.38
CA TYR A 153 6.41 -4.61 17.21
C TYR A 153 5.19 -4.34 16.33
N SER A 154 4.09 -3.81 16.89
CA SER A 154 2.86 -3.51 16.14
C SER A 154 3.07 -2.45 15.05
N LEU A 155 4.05 -1.55 15.26
CA LEU A 155 4.40 -0.47 14.34
C LEU A 155 5.25 -0.94 13.16
N THR A 156 5.80 -2.16 13.21
CA THR A 156 6.66 -2.66 12.13
C THR A 156 5.85 -2.91 10.86
N GLY A 157 6.32 -2.37 9.74
CA GLY A 157 5.64 -2.43 8.45
C GLY A 157 4.62 -1.31 8.24
N MET A 158 4.29 -0.52 9.27
CA MET A 158 3.43 0.65 9.13
C MET A 158 4.20 1.86 8.60
N PHE A 159 3.46 2.81 8.04
CA PHE A 159 4.04 4.07 7.57
C PHE A 159 4.35 4.99 8.76
N PHE A 160 5.53 5.60 8.77
CA PHE A 160 5.99 6.44 9.87
C PHE A 160 5.10 7.67 10.10
N GLY A 161 4.43 8.18 9.07
CA GLY A 161 3.48 9.29 9.20
C GLY A 161 2.19 8.92 9.93
N GLU A 162 1.84 7.63 10.03
CA GLU A 162 0.70 7.16 10.82
C GLU A 162 1.06 7.03 12.30
N ALA A 163 2.30 6.61 12.59
CA ALA A 163 2.80 6.50 13.96
C ALA A 163 3.21 7.87 14.55
N GLU A 164 3.90 8.71 13.78
CA GLU A 164 4.48 9.99 14.22
C GLU A 164 4.18 11.10 13.18
N GLY A 165 2.90 11.43 13.02
CA GLY A 165 2.42 12.41 12.03
C GLY A 165 3.03 13.81 12.18
N ALA A 166 3.20 14.30 13.42
CA ALA A 166 3.82 15.60 13.69
C ALA A 166 5.28 15.67 13.18
N VAL A 167 6.05 14.60 13.40
CA VAL A 167 7.45 14.50 12.96
C VAL A 167 7.53 14.41 11.45
N MET A 168 6.70 13.55 10.83
CA MET A 168 6.67 13.42 9.38
C MET A 168 6.28 14.74 8.70
N ASN A 169 5.31 15.48 9.23
CA ASN A 169 4.95 16.79 8.70
C ASN A 169 6.13 17.78 8.75
N LYS A 170 6.87 17.80 9.87
CA LYS A 170 8.06 18.65 9.99
C LYS A 170 9.15 18.25 9.00
N LEU A 171 9.37 16.95 8.78
CA LEU A 171 10.32 16.43 7.79
C LEU A 171 9.98 16.84 6.36
N LEU A 172 8.68 16.90 6.01
CA LEU A 172 8.19 17.43 4.75
C LEU A 172 8.47 18.93 4.61
N LEU A 173 8.18 19.72 5.65
CA LEU A 173 8.45 21.16 5.67
C LEU A 173 9.94 21.49 5.56
N MET A 174 10.79 20.65 6.14
CA MET A 174 12.26 20.79 6.06
C MET A 174 12.84 20.30 4.73
N GLY A 175 12.03 19.67 3.87
CA GLY A 175 12.47 19.11 2.58
C GLY A 175 13.33 17.85 2.70
N SER A 176 13.42 17.24 3.88
CA SER A 176 14.12 15.95 4.06
C SER A 176 13.33 14.79 3.46
N PHE A 177 12.00 14.91 3.46
CA PHE A 177 11.09 14.04 2.73
C PHE A 177 10.30 14.84 1.71
N LYS A 178 9.95 14.19 0.60
CA LYS A 178 9.14 14.76 -0.45
C LYS A 178 7.88 13.92 -0.65
N ARG A 179 6.73 14.60 -0.70
CA ARG A 179 5.46 14.01 -1.14
C ARG A 179 5.40 14.00 -2.67
N VAL A 180 5.12 12.85 -3.24
CA VAL A 180 4.93 12.61 -4.67
C VAL A 180 3.53 12.03 -4.85
N THR A 181 2.67 12.68 -5.61
CA THR A 181 1.34 12.15 -5.94
C THR A 181 1.44 11.25 -7.17
N LEU A 182 0.91 10.04 -7.05
CA LEU A 182 0.79 9.08 -8.14
C LEU A 182 -0.68 8.95 -8.51
N TYR A 183 -0.96 8.85 -9.80
CA TYR A 183 -2.33 8.73 -10.32
C TYR A 183 -2.52 7.34 -10.92
N ASP A 184 -3.55 6.63 -10.46
CA ASP A 184 -4.00 5.37 -11.04
C ASP A 184 -5.37 5.58 -11.70
N TYR A 185 -5.36 5.57 -13.03
CA TYR A 185 -6.56 5.69 -13.88
C TYR A 185 -7.23 4.34 -14.16
N GLN A 186 -6.72 3.25 -13.57
CA GLN A 186 -7.22 1.89 -13.77
C GLN A 186 -7.61 1.21 -12.45
N ALA A 187 -7.83 2.01 -11.40
CA ALA A 187 -8.22 1.50 -10.10
C ALA A 187 -9.68 1.02 -10.08
N ILE A 188 -10.02 0.22 -9.07
CA ILE A 188 -11.35 -0.33 -8.87
C ILE A 188 -11.86 0.13 -7.51
N CYS A 189 -12.89 0.99 -7.51
CA CYS A 189 -13.51 1.51 -6.31
C CYS A 189 -14.77 0.72 -5.97
N ARG A 190 -15.07 0.64 -4.67
CA ARG A 190 -16.32 0.07 -4.17
C ARG A 190 -17.32 1.20 -4.01
N ILE A 191 -18.37 1.18 -4.82
CA ILE A 191 -19.51 2.04 -4.60
C ILE A 191 -20.59 1.24 -3.84
N PHE A 192 -21.19 1.89 -2.86
CA PHE A 192 -22.44 1.43 -2.29
C PHE A 192 -23.51 1.80 -3.30
N ALA A 193 -24.08 0.80 -3.98
CA ALA A 193 -25.25 1.05 -4.79
C ALA A 193 -26.36 1.49 -3.83
N GLU A 194 -26.65 2.79 -3.77
CA GLU A 194 -27.89 3.26 -3.16
C GLU A 194 -29.00 2.48 -3.84
N SER A 195 -29.68 1.64 -3.06
CA SER A 195 -30.87 0.97 -3.50
C SER A 195 -31.92 2.04 -3.74
N SER A 196 -31.95 2.61 -4.95
CA SER A 196 -33.16 3.25 -5.44
C SER A 196 -34.20 2.15 -5.44
N ASP A 197 -35.12 2.20 -4.48
CA ASP A 197 -36.29 1.31 -4.42
C ASP A 197 -37.09 1.51 -5.70
N GLY A 198 -36.68 0.80 -6.75
CA GLY A 198 -37.38 0.64 -8.00
C GLY A 198 -38.61 -0.20 -7.71
N SER A 199 -39.63 0.46 -7.17
CA SER A 199 -40.97 -0.05 -6.91
C SER A 199 -41.61 -0.52 -8.22
N ARG A 200 -41.24 -1.73 -8.67
CA ARG A 200 -41.90 -2.47 -9.76
C ARG A 200 -42.38 -3.86 -9.33
N ALA A 201 -42.60 -4.06 -8.03
CA ALA A 201 -43.12 -5.32 -7.48
C ALA A 201 -44.65 -5.33 -7.23
N LEU A 202 -45.42 -4.40 -7.82
CA LEU A 202 -46.89 -4.37 -7.61
C LEU A 202 -47.69 -5.21 -8.61
N LEU A 203 -47.06 -5.78 -9.64
CA LEU A 203 -47.73 -6.66 -10.62
C LEU A 203 -47.40 -8.15 -10.45
N ASP A 204 -46.45 -8.47 -9.57
CA ASP A 204 -46.01 -9.85 -9.32
C ASP A 204 -47.13 -10.79 -8.79
N PRO A 205 -48.05 -10.38 -7.88
CA PRO A 205 -49.05 -11.31 -7.38
C PRO A 205 -50.10 -11.68 -8.44
N TYR A 206 -50.47 -10.76 -9.33
CA TYR A 206 -51.49 -11.01 -10.35
C TYR A 206 -50.97 -11.96 -11.44
N PHE A 207 -49.73 -11.75 -11.90
CA PHE A 207 -49.11 -12.64 -12.89
C PHE A 207 -48.78 -14.02 -12.30
N ALA A 208 -48.39 -14.10 -11.02
CA ALA A 208 -48.20 -15.36 -10.32
C ALA A 208 -49.52 -16.15 -10.19
N ILE A 209 -50.63 -15.49 -9.84
CA ILE A 209 -51.96 -16.12 -9.81
C ILE A 209 -52.39 -16.58 -11.21
N PHE A 210 -52.20 -15.75 -12.23
CA PHE A 210 -52.57 -16.13 -13.60
C PHE A 210 -51.73 -17.30 -14.13
N ALA A 211 -50.44 -17.34 -13.80
CA ALA A 211 -49.56 -18.47 -14.12
C ALA A 211 -49.99 -19.74 -13.39
N ALA A 212 -50.35 -19.65 -12.10
CA ALA A 212 -50.85 -20.78 -11.33
C ALA A 212 -52.18 -21.31 -11.87
N VAL A 213 -53.12 -20.44 -12.24
CA VAL A 213 -54.40 -20.81 -12.85
C VAL A 213 -54.18 -21.44 -14.23
N LYS A 214 -53.29 -20.88 -15.05
CA LYS A 214 -52.94 -21.45 -16.36
C LYS A 214 -52.27 -22.81 -16.21
N TRP A 215 -51.36 -22.97 -15.25
CA TRP A 215 -50.74 -24.26 -14.93
C TRP A 215 -51.80 -25.29 -14.51
N LEU A 216 -52.69 -24.94 -13.57
CA LEU A 216 -53.76 -25.82 -13.11
C LEU A 216 -54.67 -26.27 -14.25
N LEU A 217 -55.04 -25.36 -15.16
CA LEU A 217 -55.86 -25.69 -16.33
C LEU A 217 -55.12 -26.60 -17.31
N THR A 218 -53.81 -26.41 -17.47
CA THR A 218 -52.99 -27.25 -18.35
C THR A 218 -52.87 -28.66 -17.79
N GLU A 219 -52.62 -28.78 -16.48
CA GLU A 219 -52.59 -30.07 -15.78
C GLU A 219 -53.96 -30.76 -15.75
N LEU A 220 -55.06 -30.03 -15.65
CA LEU A 220 -56.41 -30.63 -15.71
C LEU A 220 -56.72 -31.17 -17.11
N VAL A 221 -56.28 -30.47 -18.16
CA VAL A 221 -56.39 -30.94 -19.55
C VAL A 221 -55.51 -32.17 -19.78
N ILE A 222 -54.26 -32.16 -19.29
CA ILE A 222 -53.34 -33.31 -19.37
C ILE A 222 -53.88 -34.49 -18.55
N PHE A 223 -54.41 -34.27 -17.35
CA PHE A 223 -55.02 -35.29 -16.49
C PHE A 223 -56.28 -35.93 -17.10
N MET A 224 -57.11 -35.15 -17.81
CA MET A 224 -58.23 -35.67 -18.61
C MET A 224 -57.75 -36.45 -19.84
N LEU A 225 -56.61 -36.08 -20.42
CA LEU A 225 -56.00 -36.76 -21.56
C LEU A 225 -55.25 -38.06 -21.14
N GLU A 226 -54.66 -38.06 -19.96
CA GLU A 226 -53.75 -39.08 -19.41
C GLU A 226 -54.34 -39.77 -18.17
N PHE A 227 -55.62 -40.16 -18.21
CA PHE A 227 -56.10 -41.26 -17.36
C PHE A 227 -55.44 -42.57 -17.83
N ASN A 228 -54.13 -42.69 -17.59
CA ASN A 228 -53.30 -43.90 -17.65
C ASN A 228 -51.93 -43.59 -16.98
N LEU A 229 -51.93 -43.68 -15.65
CA LEU A 229 -50.81 -43.97 -14.75
C LEU A 229 -49.40 -43.40 -15.03
N TYR A 230 -48.96 -42.61 -14.04
CA TYR A 230 -47.68 -42.77 -13.33
C TYR A 230 -46.41 -42.28 -14.03
N SER A 231 -46.01 -41.04 -13.74
CA SER A 231 -44.59 -40.68 -13.61
C SER A 231 -44.50 -39.32 -12.92
N TRP A 232 -44.04 -39.15 -11.68
CA TRP A 232 -42.75 -39.50 -11.11
C TRP A 232 -42.18 -38.18 -10.57
N TRP A 233 -42.27 -38.09 -9.25
CA TRP A 233 -41.36 -37.40 -8.35
C TRP A 233 -40.14 -36.68 -8.96
N TYR A 234 -39.96 -35.45 -8.47
CA TYR A 234 -38.70 -34.76 -8.18
C TYR A 234 -38.28 -33.65 -9.14
N SER A 235 -38.58 -32.41 -8.74
CA SER A 235 -37.57 -31.35 -8.72
C SER A 235 -37.96 -30.29 -7.70
N ASP A 236 -37.33 -30.36 -6.53
CA ASP A 236 -37.25 -29.25 -5.60
C ASP A 236 -35.80 -28.74 -5.64
N LEU A 237 -35.60 -27.52 -6.13
CA LEU A 237 -34.34 -26.79 -5.94
C LEU A 237 -34.61 -25.30 -5.94
N THR A 238 -35.17 -24.82 -4.83
CA THR A 238 -35.37 -23.40 -4.58
C THR A 238 -34.07 -22.81 -4.01
N ALA A 239 -33.28 -22.13 -4.85
CA ALA A 239 -32.07 -21.41 -4.40
C ALA A 239 -32.47 -20.08 -3.74
N LYS A 240 -32.24 -19.97 -2.44
CA LYS A 240 -32.48 -18.75 -1.65
C LYS A 240 -31.24 -17.86 -1.69
N ALA A 241 -31.24 -16.83 -2.55
CA ALA A 241 -30.19 -15.82 -2.58
C ALA A 241 -30.33 -14.89 -1.36
N GLN A 242 -29.34 -14.91 -0.46
CA GLN A 242 -29.24 -13.91 0.61
C GLN A 242 -28.77 -12.57 0.00
N ARG A 243 -29.64 -11.55 0.06
CA ARG A 243 -29.28 -10.16 -0.25
C ARG A 243 -28.43 -9.61 0.90
N GLY A 244 -27.11 -9.76 0.78
CA GLY A 244 -26.18 -8.82 1.40
C GLY A 244 -26.15 -7.53 0.58
N ASP A 245 -25.93 -6.41 1.25
CA ASP A 245 -25.77 -5.09 0.65
C ASP A 245 -24.77 -5.18 -0.53
N ARG A 246 -25.23 -4.96 -1.76
CA ARG A 246 -24.43 -5.26 -2.97
C ARG A 246 -23.45 -4.11 -3.19
N THR A 247 -22.26 -4.24 -2.58
CA THR A 247 -21.11 -3.43 -2.99
C THR A 247 -20.82 -3.72 -4.47
N MET A 248 -20.85 -2.67 -5.29
CA MET A 248 -20.56 -2.78 -6.72
C MET A 248 -19.13 -2.27 -6.95
N LEU A 249 -18.36 -3.01 -7.73
CA LEU A 249 -17.01 -2.63 -8.14
C LEU A 249 -17.10 -1.85 -9.44
N VAL A 250 -16.54 -0.65 -9.47
CA VAL A 250 -16.58 0.25 -10.63
C VAL A 250 -15.16 0.80 -10.88
N PRO A 251 -14.73 0.93 -12.15
CA PRO A 251 -13.48 1.59 -12.47
C PRO A 251 -13.52 3.06 -12.01
N CYS A 252 -12.47 3.50 -11.34
CA CYS A 252 -12.34 4.85 -10.80
C CYS A 252 -10.91 5.33 -10.95
N ASP A 253 -10.75 6.65 -10.85
CA ASP A 253 -9.44 7.28 -10.80
C ASP A 253 -9.08 7.55 -9.34
N THR A 254 -7.90 7.12 -8.94
CA THR A 254 -7.41 7.27 -7.57
C THR A 254 -6.05 7.96 -7.56
N GLU A 255 -5.83 8.83 -6.59
CA GLU A 255 -4.52 9.38 -6.28
C GLU A 255 -3.95 8.70 -5.03
N TYR A 256 -2.67 8.36 -5.09
CA TYR A 256 -1.93 7.77 -3.97
C TYR A 256 -0.76 8.69 -3.62
N PRO A 257 -0.69 9.21 -2.38
CA PRO A 257 0.46 9.95 -1.92
C PRO A 257 1.60 8.98 -1.59
N ALA A 258 2.72 9.11 -2.31
CA ALA A 258 3.97 8.41 -2.05
C ALA A 258 4.99 9.35 -1.39
N PHE A 259 5.80 8.80 -0.49
CA PHE A 259 6.84 9.55 0.21
C PHE A 259 8.22 9.01 -0.14
N VAL A 260 9.16 9.92 -0.39
CA VAL A 260 10.54 9.59 -0.72
C VAL A 260 11.48 10.56 -0.01
N SER A 261 12.49 10.03 0.67
CA SER A 261 13.55 10.81 1.30
C SER A 261 14.45 11.47 0.26
N GLU A 262 14.85 12.71 0.50
CA GLU A 262 15.85 13.40 -0.32
C GLU A 262 17.27 12.92 0.01
N ARG A 263 18.08 12.59 -1.01
CA ARG A 263 19.39 11.92 -0.81
C ARG A 263 20.51 12.87 -0.38
N THR A 264 20.31 14.18 -0.52
CA THR A 264 21.34 15.19 -0.22
C THR A 264 21.47 15.47 1.27
N ILE A 265 20.41 15.23 2.04
CA ILE A 265 20.33 15.57 3.45
C ILE A 265 20.56 14.32 4.29
N LYS A 266 21.74 14.23 4.91
CA LYS A 266 22.17 13.03 5.66
C LYS A 266 21.72 13.04 7.12
N GLU A 267 21.55 14.23 7.69
CA GLU A 267 21.16 14.41 9.08
C GLU A 267 20.27 15.64 9.19
N THR A 268 19.14 15.51 9.87
CA THR A 268 18.34 16.66 10.28
C THR A 268 17.91 16.53 11.73
N THR A 269 17.89 17.67 12.40
CA THR A 269 17.41 17.81 13.77
C THR A 269 16.29 18.84 13.75
N GLY A 270 15.18 18.53 14.40
CA GLY A 270 14.03 19.42 14.44
C GLY A 270 13.40 19.45 15.82
N ASN A 271 12.82 20.61 16.12
CA ASN A 271 11.96 20.80 17.29
C ASN A 271 10.56 21.14 16.79
N ILE A 272 9.57 20.55 17.43
CA ILE A 272 8.14 20.72 17.17
C ILE A 272 7.54 21.30 18.43
N ASP A 273 6.82 22.41 18.30
CA ASP A 273 6.09 23.03 19.39
C ASP A 273 4.69 22.41 19.42
N CYS A 274 4.37 21.70 20.51
CA CYS A 274 3.08 21.07 20.74
C CYS A 274 2.48 21.75 21.97
N GLU A 275 1.52 22.64 21.77
CA GLU A 275 0.91 23.57 22.75
C GLU A 275 1.19 23.27 24.24
N GLY A 276 2.39 23.66 24.73
CA GLY A 276 2.82 23.45 26.11
C GLY A 276 4.06 22.58 26.33
N CYS A 277 4.59 21.93 25.28
CA CYS A 277 5.86 21.21 25.30
C CYS A 277 6.55 21.19 23.94
N ILE A 278 7.88 20.99 23.95
CA ILE A 278 8.69 20.91 22.74
C ILE A 278 9.07 19.44 22.51
N LYS A 279 8.63 18.86 21.41
CA LYS A 279 9.02 17.53 20.95
C LYS A 279 10.22 17.65 20.01
N SER A 280 11.36 17.12 20.41
CA SER A 280 12.59 17.14 19.61
C SER A 280 12.79 15.80 18.90
N PHE A 281 13.36 15.84 17.70
CA PHE A 281 13.69 14.65 16.94
C PHE A 281 15.00 14.82 16.17
N VAL A 282 15.65 13.68 15.90
CA VAL A 282 16.85 13.57 15.07
C VAL A 282 16.63 12.44 14.08
N ILE A 283 16.91 12.69 12.81
CA ILE A 283 16.97 11.66 11.77
C ILE A 283 18.37 11.64 11.17
N GLN A 284 18.92 10.44 11.04
CA GLN A 284 20.25 10.23 10.48
C GLN A 284 20.25 9.07 9.50
N GLN A 285 20.83 9.29 8.32
CA GLN A 285 20.98 8.25 7.31
C GLN A 285 22.07 7.25 7.72
N ILE A 286 21.78 5.95 7.60
CA ILE A 286 22.76 4.89 7.79
C ILE A 286 23.64 4.77 6.54
N PRO A 287 24.98 4.88 6.68
CA PRO A 287 25.88 4.84 5.53
C PRO A 287 25.74 3.52 4.78
N SER A 288 25.89 3.60 3.45
CA SER A 288 25.80 2.45 2.54
C SER A 288 24.47 1.66 2.61
N SER A 289 23.38 2.31 3.03
CA SER A 289 22.04 1.71 2.95
C SER A 289 20.95 2.75 2.60
N ASN A 290 19.74 2.25 2.36
CA ASN A 290 18.52 3.07 2.22
C ASN A 290 17.87 3.45 3.56
N LEU A 291 18.44 3.04 4.69
CA LEU A 291 17.81 3.16 5.99
C LEU A 291 18.16 4.48 6.68
N PHE A 292 17.23 4.95 7.49
CA PHE A 292 17.37 6.09 8.37
C PHE A 292 17.03 5.69 9.81
N MET A 293 17.86 6.11 10.76
CA MET A 293 17.55 6.01 12.18
C MET A 293 16.87 7.30 12.61
N VAL A 294 15.69 7.19 13.22
CA VAL A 294 14.93 8.32 13.76
C VAL A 294 14.83 8.15 15.26
N VAL A 295 15.17 9.21 15.98
CA VAL A 295 15.12 9.28 17.44
C VAL A 295 14.20 10.42 17.81
N VAL A 296 13.17 10.13 18.60
CA VAL A 296 12.09 11.06 18.93
C VAL A 296 11.92 11.13 20.44
N ASP A 297 11.86 12.32 21.01
CA ASP A 297 11.55 12.52 22.43
C ASP A 297 10.08 12.12 22.72
N ASN A 298 9.86 11.26 23.71
CA ASN A 298 8.54 10.76 24.10
C ASN A 298 7.95 11.49 25.33
N LYS A 299 8.61 12.53 25.85
CA LYS A 299 8.09 13.29 27.02
C LYS A 299 6.83 14.11 26.73
N CYS A 300 6.58 14.38 25.45
CA CYS A 300 5.53 15.27 24.95
C CYS A 300 4.70 14.52 23.93
N ASP A 301 3.39 14.44 24.17
CA ASP A 301 2.45 13.84 23.23
C ASP A 301 1.89 14.92 22.30
N CYS A 302 1.99 14.69 20.99
CA CYS A 302 1.56 15.62 19.94
C CYS A 302 0.43 15.02 19.10
N SER A 303 -0.44 14.24 19.73
CA SER A 303 -1.55 13.51 19.09
C SER A 303 -2.62 14.39 18.44
N GLU A 304 -2.60 15.71 18.66
CA GLU A 304 -3.48 16.65 17.94
C GLU A 304 -3.11 16.81 16.47
N ALA A 305 -1.84 16.52 16.10
CA ALA A 305 -1.43 16.51 14.71
C ALA A 305 -2.08 15.33 13.98
N ALA A 306 -2.82 15.62 12.92
CA ALA A 306 -3.43 14.58 12.10
C ALA A 306 -2.37 13.61 11.54
N PRO A 307 -2.63 12.29 11.58
CA PRO A 307 -1.73 11.32 10.98
C PRO A 307 -1.65 11.54 9.46
N ILE A 308 -0.48 11.30 8.90
CA ILE A 308 -0.27 11.35 7.45
C ILE A 308 -0.39 9.92 6.94
N THR A 309 -1.44 9.64 6.16
CA THR A 309 -1.69 8.31 5.59
C THR A 309 -1.16 8.21 4.16
N MET A 310 -0.96 6.97 3.70
CA MET A 310 -0.65 6.63 2.30
C MET A 310 -1.86 6.06 1.56
N ASP A 311 -3.07 6.21 2.12
CA ASP A 311 -4.28 5.60 1.58
C ASP A 311 -4.70 6.23 0.23
N PRO A 312 -5.25 5.42 -0.70
CA PRO A 312 -5.88 5.93 -1.92
C PRO A 312 -6.96 6.96 -1.61
N ILE A 313 -6.98 8.03 -2.42
CA ILE A 313 -8.07 9.00 -2.46
C ILE A 313 -8.72 8.93 -3.84
N GLU A 314 -10.05 8.78 -3.89
CA GLU A 314 -10.79 8.81 -5.15
C GLU A 314 -10.90 10.25 -5.67
N ILE A 315 -10.59 10.42 -6.96
CA ILE A 315 -10.69 11.72 -7.63
C ILE A 315 -12.13 11.90 -8.13
N MET A 316 -12.85 12.85 -7.53
CA MET A 316 -14.18 13.22 -8.01
C MET A 316 -14.10 14.38 -9.02
N TYR A 317 -14.55 14.12 -10.25
CA TYR A 317 -14.68 15.14 -11.27
C TYR A 317 -15.97 15.93 -11.10
N ILE A 318 -15.86 17.21 -10.72
CA ILE A 318 -17.02 18.11 -10.72
C ILE A 318 -17.24 18.61 -12.14
N LEU A 319 -18.16 17.99 -12.87
CA LEU A 319 -18.62 18.48 -14.17
C LEU A 319 -19.61 19.63 -13.96
N ILE A 320 -19.15 20.87 -14.11
CA ILE A 320 -20.04 22.03 -14.23
C ILE A 320 -20.62 22.01 -15.64
N THR A 321 -21.85 21.52 -15.78
CA THR A 321 -22.60 21.66 -17.04
C THR A 321 -23.21 23.06 -17.08
N GLU A 322 -22.67 23.94 -17.94
CA GLU A 322 -23.40 25.15 -18.33
C GLU A 322 -24.63 24.73 -19.14
N THR A 323 -25.75 24.50 -18.46
CA THR A 323 -27.05 24.50 -19.14
C THR A 323 -27.31 25.94 -19.59
N GLY A 324 -27.05 26.20 -20.86
CA GLY A 324 -27.34 27.50 -21.47
C GLY A 324 -28.77 27.92 -21.20
N GLY A 325 -28.94 29.05 -20.52
CA GLY A 325 -30.23 29.73 -20.38
C GLY A 325 -30.57 30.21 -18.98
N LYS A 326 -30.20 31.47 -18.74
CA LYS A 326 -30.79 32.41 -17.76
C LYS A 326 -30.40 32.20 -16.28
N GLY A 327 -29.34 32.92 -15.91
CA GLY A 327 -29.27 33.78 -14.73
C GLY A 327 -29.50 33.14 -13.36
N TRP A 328 -28.43 32.99 -12.59
CA TRP A 328 -28.52 32.91 -11.13
C TRP A 328 -27.65 33.98 -10.49
N THR A 329 -28.33 34.95 -9.88
CA THR A 329 -27.84 35.76 -8.77
C THR A 329 -27.81 34.88 -7.53
N GLY A 330 -26.63 34.58 -6.99
CA GLY A 330 -26.50 33.84 -5.73
C GLY A 330 -25.13 33.21 -5.58
N GLY A 331 -24.15 33.99 -5.13
CA GLY A 331 -22.84 33.46 -4.75
C GLY A 331 -22.98 32.59 -3.50
N VAL A 332 -22.70 31.30 -3.62
CA VAL A 332 -22.37 30.46 -2.46
C VAL A 332 -20.87 30.65 -2.22
N LYS A 333 -20.54 31.47 -1.22
CA LYS A 333 -19.21 31.50 -0.61
C LYS A 333 -19.09 30.25 0.26
N GLY A 334 -18.53 29.17 -0.29
CA GLY A 334 -18.01 28.07 0.51
C GLY A 334 -16.58 28.42 0.91
N GLU A 335 -16.28 28.49 2.20
CA GLU A 335 -14.92 28.64 2.70
C GLU A 335 -14.07 27.44 2.31
N ILE A 336 -12.87 27.75 1.80
CA ILE A 336 -11.84 26.83 1.35
C ILE A 336 -11.13 26.31 2.60
N GLY A 337 -11.32 25.03 2.92
CA GLY A 337 -10.40 24.27 3.75
C GLY A 337 -9.29 23.67 2.88
N ASP A 338 -8.09 23.51 3.44
CA ASP A 338 -6.82 23.11 2.80
C ASP A 338 -6.77 21.75 2.06
N SER A 339 -7.92 21.17 1.70
CA SER A 339 -8.03 20.07 0.75
C SER A 339 -8.24 20.63 -0.66
N GLY A 340 -7.16 20.71 -1.45
CA GLY A 340 -7.18 21.21 -2.82
C GLY A 340 -8.20 20.49 -3.72
N VAL A 341 -9.38 21.07 -3.86
CA VAL A 341 -10.38 20.68 -4.86
C VAL A 341 -9.94 21.25 -6.21
N TRP A 342 -9.65 20.39 -7.17
CA TRP A 342 -9.36 20.78 -8.54
C TRP A 342 -10.67 21.08 -9.29
N ILE A 343 -10.90 22.35 -9.64
CA ILE A 343 -12.00 22.74 -10.51
C ILE A 343 -11.53 22.55 -11.97
N CYS A 344 -11.94 21.46 -12.60
CA CYS A 344 -11.74 21.28 -14.04
C CYS A 344 -12.87 21.96 -14.81
N VAL A 345 -12.58 23.09 -15.45
CA VAL A 345 -13.52 23.76 -16.37
C VAL A 345 -13.40 23.13 -17.75
N GLY A 346 -14.27 22.17 -18.07
CA GLY A 346 -14.40 21.64 -19.43
C GLY A 346 -15.32 22.53 -20.26
N VAL A 347 -14.82 23.12 -21.35
CA VAL A 347 -15.68 23.75 -22.36
C VAL A 347 -16.17 22.67 -23.32
N TRP A 348 -17.48 22.44 -23.35
CA TRP A 348 -18.10 21.48 -24.25
C TRP A 348 -18.13 22.04 -25.68
N THR A 349 -17.12 21.72 -26.49
CA THR A 349 -17.19 21.95 -27.95
C THR A 349 -17.57 20.64 -28.63
N GLY A 350 -18.80 20.56 -29.14
CA GLY A 350 -19.46 19.34 -29.61
C GLY A 350 -18.88 18.67 -30.87
N VAL A 351 -17.60 18.33 -30.89
CA VAL A 351 -17.00 17.48 -31.93
C VAL A 351 -16.09 16.45 -31.26
N GLN A 352 -16.36 15.17 -31.55
CA GLN A 352 -15.63 14.00 -31.04
C GLN A 352 -14.11 14.17 -31.12
N GLY A 353 -13.46 14.20 -29.96
CA GLY A 353 -12.01 14.28 -29.82
C GLY A 353 -11.61 15.08 -28.58
N GLU A 354 -11.77 14.52 -27.39
CA GLU A 354 -11.48 15.22 -26.14
C GLU A 354 -9.97 15.25 -25.87
N ARG A 355 -9.41 16.46 -25.79
CA ARG A 355 -8.14 16.75 -25.10
C ARG A 355 -8.48 17.66 -23.91
N MET A 356 -8.44 17.11 -22.70
CA MET A 356 -8.50 17.91 -21.47
C MET A 356 -7.19 18.66 -21.28
N TRP A 357 -7.27 19.94 -20.94
CA TRP A 357 -6.16 20.73 -20.46
C TRP A 357 -6.46 21.11 -19.01
N CYS A 358 -5.75 20.50 -18.07
CA CYS A 358 -5.75 20.94 -16.68
C CYS A 358 -4.73 22.08 -16.52
N LYS A 359 -5.15 23.20 -15.94
CA LYS A 359 -4.25 24.28 -15.55
C LYS A 359 -4.27 24.37 -14.03
N ALA A 360 -3.08 24.30 -13.42
CA ALA A 360 -2.87 24.52 -12.00
C ALA A 360 -3.10 25.97 -11.59
#